data_AF-M6DMI8-F1
#
_entry.id   AF-M6DMI8-F1
#
_cell.length_a   1.000
_cell.length_b   1.000
_cell.length_c   1.000
_cell.angle_alpha   90.00
_cell.angle_beta   90.00
_cell.angle_gamma   90.00
#
_symmetry.space_group_name_H-M   'P 1'
#
loop_
_entity.id
_entity.type
_entity.pdbx_description
1 polymer ?
#
loop_
_entity_poly.entity_id
_entity_poly.type
_entity_poly.pdbx_seq_one_letter_code
_entity_poly.pdbx_strand_id
1 'polypeptide(L)'
;MKAPDPKDYPNSMAFLQDITSKLRSPEGCPWDREQTHSTLVPYLIEESQEVVEAILQGNDEHTKEELGDLLFQVVLHSQIASERGAFDLEEVAKDVAEKLVLRHPHVFDPETKDISSANEVVANWDLFKEKEKQLRQKTSKPKSILSEVPETFPSLLKAEKFQKKAANAGFDWEDIKGVEEKLNEELQEFLEEIRGISDPSSNQIRIEEELGDLLFTIVNLARKLGVSAESSLTRTNTKFKHRIEYMEARLGESDRKFSETPLDELEKLWNQAKNGIRKQTQNPLEEKQAIVSELIRGLSSFLIWKQDPETDWPKTYRFSHQSAEYSLIFSAFGSMTVLPSTDPWGRKAQPIFYLNVSEKIPGTWEDLSGNFYKTQEDIYEAILGSIRDYNLHS
;
A
#
# COMPACT_ATOMS: atom_id res chain seq x y z
N MET A 1 -17.41 -39.50 9.65
CA MET A 1 -18.44 -38.65 10.30
C MET A 1 -19.44 -38.16 9.26
N LYS A 2 -20.68 -37.85 9.65
CA LYS A 2 -21.62 -37.13 8.78
C LYS A 2 -21.18 -35.66 8.70
N ALA A 3 -21.28 -35.03 7.53
CA ALA A 3 -20.98 -33.62 7.38
C ALA A 3 -21.90 -32.79 8.30
N PRO A 4 -21.35 -31.84 9.08
CA PRO A 4 -22.16 -30.93 9.88
C PRO A 4 -23.03 -30.03 8.99
N ASP A 5 -24.28 -29.75 9.40
CA ASP A 5 -25.16 -28.83 8.69
C ASP A 5 -24.89 -27.40 9.18
N PRO A 6 -24.57 -26.43 8.31
CA PRO A 6 -24.34 -25.04 8.71
C PRO A 6 -25.47 -24.44 9.56
N LYS A 7 -26.71 -24.93 9.41
CA LYS A 7 -27.88 -24.45 10.16
C LYS A 7 -27.88 -24.81 11.64
N ASP A 8 -27.06 -25.78 12.04
CA ASP A 8 -26.94 -26.21 13.44
C ASP A 8 -26.07 -25.27 14.28
N TYR A 9 -25.46 -24.24 13.65
CA TYR A 9 -24.51 -23.33 14.27
C TYR A 9 -25.09 -21.92 14.41
N PRO A 10 -24.73 -21.17 15.47
CA PRO A 10 -25.26 -19.83 15.69
C PRO A 10 -24.81 -18.81 14.63
N ASN A 11 -23.68 -19.06 13.95
CA ASN A 11 -23.16 -18.26 12.86
C ASN A 11 -22.09 -19.03 12.06
N SER A 12 -21.68 -18.49 10.92
CA SER A 12 -20.69 -19.10 10.04
C SER A 12 -19.29 -19.23 10.66
N MET A 13 -18.93 -18.36 11.60
CA MET A 13 -17.63 -18.46 12.30
C MET A 13 -17.58 -19.68 13.22
N ALA A 14 -18.63 -19.90 14.01
CA ALA A 14 -18.75 -21.08 14.85
C ALA A 14 -18.75 -22.38 14.02
N PHE A 15 -19.37 -22.34 12.84
CA PHE A 15 -19.35 -23.46 11.90
C PHE A 15 -17.93 -23.75 11.38
N LEU A 16 -17.19 -22.72 10.95
CA LEU A 16 -15.81 -22.86 10.48
C LEU A 16 -14.87 -23.38 11.56
N GLN A 17 -14.99 -22.89 12.80
CA GLN A 17 -14.22 -23.37 13.95
C GLN A 17 -14.46 -24.86 14.21
N ASP A 18 -15.73 -25.30 14.21
CA ASP A 18 -16.07 -26.69 14.45
C ASP A 18 -15.62 -27.62 13.31
N ILE A 19 -15.74 -27.20 12.05
CA ILE A 19 -15.16 -27.93 10.91
C ILE A 19 -13.66 -28.10 11.10
N THR A 20 -12.95 -27.01 11.41
CA THR A 20 -11.49 -27.02 11.57
C THR A 20 -11.06 -27.95 12.71
N SER A 21 -11.78 -27.91 13.83
CA SER A 21 -11.56 -28.82 14.96
C SER A 21 -11.79 -30.28 14.58
N LYS A 22 -12.87 -30.59 13.84
CA LYS A 22 -13.16 -31.94 13.34
C LYS A 22 -12.11 -32.44 12.35
N LEU A 23 -11.64 -31.58 11.44
CA LEU A 23 -10.57 -31.92 10.49
C LEU A 23 -9.28 -32.33 11.21
N ARG A 24 -8.96 -31.71 12.35
CA ARG A 24 -7.77 -32.02 13.14
C ARG A 24 -7.96 -33.09 14.23
N SER A 25 -9.19 -33.56 14.43
CA SER A 25 -9.50 -34.62 15.40
C SER A 25 -8.78 -35.95 15.07
N PRO A 26 -8.67 -36.90 16.02
CA PRO A 26 -8.09 -38.22 15.75
C PRO A 26 -8.75 -38.95 14.57
N GLU A 27 -10.06 -38.76 14.39
CA GLU A 27 -10.86 -39.31 13.30
C GLU A 27 -10.96 -38.39 12.08
N GLY A 28 -10.26 -37.25 12.11
CA GLY A 28 -10.23 -36.23 11.07
C GLY A 28 -9.29 -36.55 9.91
N CYS A 29 -8.98 -35.51 9.14
CA CYS A 29 -8.08 -35.60 7.99
C CYS A 29 -6.62 -35.80 8.46
N PRO A 30 -5.91 -36.83 7.95
CA PRO A 30 -4.51 -37.06 8.31
C PRO A 30 -3.60 -35.87 7.98
N TRP A 31 -3.81 -35.22 6.83
CA TRP A 31 -3.00 -34.08 6.41
C TRP A 31 -3.18 -32.89 7.36
N ASP A 32 -4.43 -32.53 7.68
CA ASP A 32 -4.74 -31.42 8.58
C ASP A 32 -4.14 -31.64 9.96
N ARG A 33 -4.20 -32.88 10.48
CA ARG A 33 -3.66 -33.22 11.80
C ARG A 33 -2.14 -33.13 11.88
N GLU A 34 -1.44 -33.44 10.79
CA GLU A 34 0.03 -33.36 10.72
C GLU A 34 0.55 -31.91 10.64
N GLN A 35 -0.32 -30.94 10.33
CA GLN A 35 0.10 -29.54 10.21
C GLN A 35 0.51 -28.93 11.55
N THR A 36 1.54 -28.10 11.48
CA THR A 36 2.05 -27.26 12.57
C THR A 36 2.11 -25.80 12.09
N HIS A 37 2.36 -24.85 13.02
CA HIS A 37 2.55 -23.45 12.60
C HIS A 37 3.64 -23.29 11.53
N SER A 38 4.72 -24.07 11.62
CA SER A 38 5.86 -23.93 10.69
C SER A 38 5.56 -24.48 9.31
N THR A 39 4.81 -25.60 9.22
CA THR A 39 4.46 -26.22 7.93
C THR A 39 3.41 -25.42 7.18
N LEU A 40 2.61 -24.60 7.88
CA LEU A 40 1.58 -23.74 7.31
C LEU A 40 2.10 -22.37 6.82
N VAL A 41 3.32 -21.97 7.16
CA VAL A 41 3.87 -20.65 6.75
C VAL A 41 3.84 -20.42 5.24
N PRO A 42 4.26 -21.38 4.38
CA PRO A 42 4.22 -21.18 2.93
C PRO A 42 2.80 -20.89 2.43
N TYR A 43 1.81 -21.65 2.91
CA TYR A 43 0.41 -21.47 2.56
C TYR A 43 -0.10 -20.11 3.02
N LEU A 44 0.16 -19.70 4.26
CA LEU A 44 -0.22 -18.36 4.74
C LEU A 44 0.35 -17.24 3.85
N ILE A 45 1.58 -17.39 3.34
CA ILE A 45 2.19 -16.44 2.41
C ILE A 45 1.46 -16.48 1.06
N GLU A 46 1.18 -17.67 0.54
CA GLU A 46 0.44 -17.90 -0.71
C GLU A 46 -0.95 -17.26 -0.67
N GLU A 47 -1.80 -17.62 0.30
CA GLU A 47 -3.15 -17.03 0.48
C GLU A 47 -3.09 -15.50 0.61
N SER A 48 -2.06 -14.98 1.31
CA SER A 48 -1.87 -13.53 1.44
C SER A 48 -1.55 -12.87 0.09
N GLN A 49 -0.83 -13.55 -0.80
CA GLN A 49 -0.56 -13.05 -2.15
C GLN A 49 -1.77 -13.19 -3.06
N GLU A 50 -2.56 -14.25 -2.92
CA GLU A 50 -3.77 -14.46 -3.71
C GLU A 50 -4.85 -13.43 -3.37
N VAL A 51 -5.02 -13.08 -2.08
CA VAL A 51 -5.83 -11.92 -1.66
C VAL A 51 -5.36 -10.62 -2.33
N VAL A 52 -4.05 -10.38 -2.37
CA VAL A 52 -3.48 -9.19 -3.03
C VAL A 52 -3.78 -9.21 -4.52
N GLU A 53 -3.63 -10.36 -5.19
CA GLU A 53 -3.96 -10.52 -6.60
C GLU A 53 -5.44 -10.26 -6.88
N ALA A 54 -6.34 -10.86 -6.11
CA ALA A 54 -7.79 -10.70 -6.25
C ALA A 54 -8.25 -9.24 -6.09
N ILE A 55 -7.69 -8.54 -5.08
CA ILE A 55 -7.96 -7.10 -4.86
C ILE A 55 -7.47 -6.28 -6.05
N LEU A 56 -6.26 -6.55 -6.57
CA LEU A 56 -5.69 -5.81 -7.69
C LEU A 56 -6.45 -6.03 -9.00
N GLN A 57 -7.13 -7.16 -9.14
CA GLN A 57 -7.98 -7.47 -10.29
C GLN A 57 -9.38 -6.83 -10.19
N GLY A 58 -9.77 -6.27 -9.03
CA GLY A 58 -11.09 -5.68 -8.82
C GLY A 58 -12.23 -6.70 -8.91
N ASN A 59 -11.96 -7.97 -8.60
CA ASN A 59 -12.94 -9.05 -8.62
C ASN A 59 -13.41 -9.33 -7.19
N ASP A 60 -14.58 -8.82 -6.82
CA ASP A 60 -15.14 -8.98 -5.47
C ASP A 60 -15.45 -10.45 -5.11
N GLU A 61 -15.82 -11.27 -6.10
CA GLU A 61 -16.14 -12.69 -5.84
C GLU A 61 -14.87 -13.47 -5.47
N HIS A 62 -13.82 -13.29 -6.27
CA HIS A 62 -12.49 -13.86 -6.00
C HIS A 62 -11.91 -13.28 -4.71
N THR A 63 -12.04 -11.97 -4.48
CA THR A 63 -11.55 -11.34 -3.23
C THR A 63 -12.21 -11.95 -2.00
N LYS A 64 -13.52 -12.24 -2.05
CA LYS A 64 -14.24 -12.91 -0.97
C LYS A 64 -13.79 -14.36 -0.76
N GLU A 65 -13.47 -15.08 -1.83
CA GLU A 65 -12.92 -16.44 -1.79
C GLU A 65 -11.55 -16.44 -1.09
N GLU A 66 -10.61 -15.65 -1.59
CA GLU A 66 -9.24 -15.56 -1.04
C GLU A 66 -9.21 -15.03 0.40
N LEU A 67 -10.08 -14.07 0.74
CA LEU A 67 -10.23 -13.62 2.14
C LEU A 67 -10.77 -14.73 3.04
N GLY A 68 -11.57 -15.64 2.50
CA GLY A 68 -12.05 -16.84 3.17
C GLY A 68 -10.92 -17.81 3.47
N ASP A 69 -10.02 -18.04 2.51
CA ASP A 69 -8.88 -18.94 2.68
C ASP A 69 -7.82 -18.35 3.64
N LEU A 70 -7.56 -17.04 3.55
CA LEU A 70 -6.74 -16.35 4.54
C LEU A 70 -7.36 -16.40 5.95
N LEU A 71 -8.70 -16.26 6.06
CA LEU A 71 -9.40 -16.43 7.33
C LEU A 71 -9.27 -17.87 7.85
N PHE A 72 -9.36 -18.87 6.98
CA PHE A 72 -9.14 -20.27 7.35
C PHE A 72 -7.74 -20.49 7.92
N GLN A 73 -6.69 -19.88 7.35
CA GLN A 73 -5.33 -19.94 7.93
C GLN A 73 -5.29 -19.41 9.37
N VAL A 74 -5.98 -18.30 9.66
CA VAL A 74 -6.08 -17.75 11.03
C VAL A 74 -6.79 -18.71 11.98
N VAL A 75 -7.90 -19.32 11.54
CA VAL A 75 -8.65 -20.30 12.34
C VAL A 75 -7.81 -21.56 12.59
N LEU A 76 -7.12 -22.07 11.58
CA LEU A 76 -6.29 -23.27 11.66
C LEU A 76 -5.09 -23.07 12.60
N HIS A 77 -4.40 -21.94 12.52
CA HIS A 77 -3.34 -21.59 13.47
C HIS A 77 -3.87 -21.45 14.90
N SER A 78 -5.05 -20.85 15.08
CA SER A 78 -5.69 -20.72 16.39
C SER A 78 -6.08 -22.07 16.97
N GLN A 79 -6.57 -23.00 16.14
CA GLN A 79 -6.86 -24.38 16.53
C GLN A 79 -5.59 -25.13 16.98
N ILE A 80 -4.48 -25.02 16.24
CA ILE A 80 -3.17 -25.60 16.62
C ILE A 80 -2.65 -25.03 17.95
N ALA A 81 -2.88 -23.74 18.21
CA ALA A 81 -2.50 -23.12 19.47
C ALA A 81 -3.39 -23.59 20.63
N SER A 82 -4.69 -23.71 20.38
CA SER A 82 -5.68 -24.16 21.37
C SER A 82 -5.44 -25.61 21.80
N GLU A 83 -5.05 -26.50 20.87
CA GLU A 83 -4.69 -27.89 21.16
C GLU A 83 -3.53 -28.01 22.16
N ARG A 84 -2.68 -26.98 22.25
CA ARG A 84 -1.54 -26.90 23.17
C ARG A 84 -1.85 -26.08 24.42
N GLY A 85 -3.07 -25.58 24.57
CA GLY A 85 -3.47 -24.68 25.65
C GLY A 85 -2.76 -23.33 25.64
N ALA A 86 -2.30 -22.86 24.47
CA ALA A 86 -1.54 -21.61 24.35
C ALA A 86 -2.44 -20.38 24.20
N PHE A 87 -3.35 -20.42 23.21
CA PHE A 87 -4.42 -19.43 23.00
C PHE A 87 -5.45 -20.00 22.03
N ASP A 88 -6.63 -19.41 21.96
CA ASP A 88 -7.68 -19.74 20.98
C ASP A 88 -8.05 -18.56 20.04
N LEU A 89 -9.01 -18.79 19.14
CA LEU A 89 -9.45 -17.77 18.18
C LEU A 89 -10.14 -16.58 18.87
N GLU A 90 -10.83 -16.80 19.99
CA GLU A 90 -11.49 -15.75 20.75
C GLU A 90 -10.45 -14.81 21.36
N GLU A 91 -9.37 -15.37 21.91
CA GLU A 91 -8.24 -14.59 22.42
C GLU A 91 -7.53 -13.79 21.31
N VAL A 92 -7.37 -14.36 20.11
CA VAL A 92 -6.82 -13.64 18.95
C VAL A 92 -7.72 -12.46 18.54
N ALA A 93 -9.03 -12.70 18.41
CA ALA A 93 -10.01 -11.69 18.05
C ALA A 93 -10.09 -10.58 19.11
N LYS A 94 -10.08 -10.95 20.39
CA LYS A 94 -10.05 -10.02 21.51
C LYS A 94 -8.79 -9.16 21.51
N ASP A 95 -7.61 -9.75 21.34
CA ASP A 95 -6.35 -9.00 21.36
C ASP A 95 -6.27 -7.97 20.22
N VAL A 96 -6.73 -8.31 19.01
CA VAL A 96 -6.79 -7.33 17.91
C VAL A 96 -7.85 -6.27 18.15
N ALA A 97 -9.03 -6.63 18.67
CA ALA A 97 -10.10 -5.67 18.97
C ALA A 97 -9.67 -4.66 20.05
N GLU A 98 -9.10 -5.11 21.16
CA GLU A 98 -8.60 -4.23 22.22
C GLU A 98 -7.48 -3.31 21.70
N LYS A 99 -6.59 -3.81 20.84
CA LYS A 99 -5.56 -2.99 20.17
C LYS A 99 -6.18 -1.94 19.27
N LEU A 100 -7.19 -2.28 18.48
CA LEU A 100 -7.86 -1.34 17.60
C LEU A 100 -8.59 -0.25 18.39
N VAL A 101 -9.25 -0.60 19.50
CA VAL A 101 -9.88 0.37 20.40
C VAL A 101 -8.83 1.33 20.97
N LEU A 102 -7.72 0.79 21.49
CA LEU A 102 -6.64 1.59 22.08
C LEU A 102 -5.95 2.51 21.06
N ARG A 103 -5.78 2.06 19.81
CA ARG A 103 -5.12 2.84 18.75
C ARG A 103 -6.04 3.84 18.04
N HIS A 104 -7.35 3.76 18.27
CA HIS A 104 -8.33 4.69 17.73
C HIS A 104 -9.14 5.39 18.85
N PRO A 105 -8.49 6.08 19.81
CA PRO A 105 -9.23 6.78 20.85
C PRO A 105 -10.17 7.83 20.25
N HIS A 106 -9.80 8.47 19.15
CA HIS A 106 -10.68 9.40 18.42
C HIS A 106 -12.03 8.80 17.98
N VAL A 107 -12.10 7.47 17.76
CA VAL A 107 -13.35 6.77 17.45
C VAL A 107 -14.08 6.32 18.72
N PHE A 108 -13.35 5.83 19.73
CA PHE A 108 -13.90 5.08 20.86
C PHE A 108 -13.89 5.82 22.21
N ASP A 109 -13.18 6.94 22.32
CA ASP A 109 -13.08 7.79 23.51
C ASP A 109 -13.79 9.14 23.25
N PRO A 110 -14.92 9.40 23.93
CA PRO A 110 -15.67 10.64 23.80
C PRO A 110 -14.87 11.91 24.07
N GLU A 111 -13.79 11.84 24.85
CA GLU A 111 -12.94 12.99 25.23
C GLU A 111 -11.86 13.32 24.19
N THR A 112 -11.64 12.47 23.18
CA THR A 112 -10.59 12.66 22.16
C THR A 112 -11.13 12.93 20.75
N LYS A 113 -12.38 13.41 20.66
CA LYS A 113 -13.12 13.67 19.41
C LYS A 113 -12.51 14.72 18.47
N ASP A 114 -11.49 15.46 18.90
CA ASP A 114 -10.90 16.55 18.12
C ASP A 114 -9.91 16.09 17.03
N ILE A 115 -9.75 14.79 16.81
CA ILE A 115 -8.97 14.25 15.67
C ILE A 115 -9.91 14.09 14.47
N SER A 116 -9.78 14.99 13.49
CA SER A 116 -10.76 15.15 12.41
C SER A 116 -10.26 14.71 11.03
N SER A 117 -9.00 14.26 10.92
CA SER A 117 -8.43 13.84 9.62
C SER A 117 -7.68 12.51 9.66
N ALA A 118 -7.74 11.75 8.56
CA ALA A 118 -6.99 10.50 8.37
C ALA A 118 -5.48 10.67 8.58
N ASN A 119 -4.93 11.86 8.30
CA ASN A 119 -3.51 12.17 8.51
C ASN A 119 -3.16 12.33 9.99
N GLU A 120 -4.03 12.92 10.81
CA GLU A 120 -3.84 12.97 12.27
C GLU A 120 -3.98 11.57 12.89
N VAL A 121 -4.84 10.71 12.33
CA VAL A 121 -4.95 9.30 12.72
C VAL A 121 -3.64 8.55 12.44
N VAL A 122 -3.05 8.72 11.25
CA VAL A 122 -1.78 8.07 10.87
C VAL A 122 -0.59 8.61 11.68
N ALA A 123 -0.51 9.92 11.92
CA ALA A 123 0.54 10.52 12.76
C ALA A 123 0.46 10.05 14.21
N ASN A 124 -0.75 9.89 14.73
CA ASN A 124 -0.97 9.38 16.08
C ASN A 124 -0.88 7.84 16.17
N TRP A 125 -1.00 7.12 15.05
CA TRP A 125 -0.93 5.65 15.02
C TRP A 125 0.38 5.10 15.56
N ASP A 126 1.50 5.69 15.13
CA ASP A 126 2.83 5.27 15.58
C ASP A 126 3.05 5.68 17.06
N LEU A 127 2.48 6.82 17.52
CA LEU A 127 2.47 7.22 18.94
C LEU A 127 1.63 6.28 19.82
N PHE A 128 0.48 5.82 19.35
CA PHE A 128 -0.37 4.89 20.10
C PHE A 128 0.20 3.47 20.12
N LYS A 129 0.91 3.05 19.06
CA LYS A 129 1.73 1.83 19.09
C LYS A 129 2.84 1.91 20.14
N GLU A 130 3.49 3.07 20.26
CA GLU A 130 4.53 3.29 21.28
C GLU A 130 3.93 3.24 22.69
N LYS A 131 2.79 3.89 22.92
CA LYS A 131 2.05 3.84 24.20
C LYS A 131 1.58 2.43 24.55
N GLU A 132 1.07 1.66 23.59
CA GLU A 132 0.70 0.26 23.77
C GLU A 132 1.89 -0.58 24.26
N LYS A 133 3.07 -0.39 23.65
CA LYS A 133 4.30 -1.08 24.07
C LYS A 133 4.71 -0.72 25.49
N GLN A 134 4.63 0.56 25.86
CA GLN A 134 4.93 1.02 27.22
C GLN A 134 3.98 0.39 28.25
N LEU A 135 2.70 0.24 27.90
CA LEU A 135 1.70 -0.40 28.76
C LEU A 135 1.89 -1.91 28.88
N ARG A 136 2.37 -2.58 27.82
CA ARG A 136 2.57 -4.04 27.78
C ARG A 136 3.95 -4.51 28.28
N GLN A 137 4.95 -3.64 28.39
CA GLN A 137 6.29 -4.01 28.86
C GLN A 137 6.44 -3.93 30.39
N LYS A 138 6.17 -5.04 31.09
CA LYS A 138 6.83 -5.34 32.37
C LYS A 138 8.19 -5.98 32.05
N THR A 139 9.27 -5.24 32.30
CA THR A 139 10.69 -5.67 32.28
C THR A 139 11.25 -6.19 30.96
N SER A 140 12.06 -5.40 30.24
CA SER A 140 13.15 -5.91 29.40
C SER A 140 14.19 -4.82 29.07
N LYS A 141 15.44 -5.24 28.86
CA LYS A 141 16.62 -4.42 28.50
C LYS A 141 16.36 -3.57 27.23
N PRO A 142 17.12 -2.47 27.01
CA PRO A 142 17.01 -1.69 25.78
C PRO A 142 17.28 -2.60 24.58
N LYS A 143 16.24 -2.84 23.79
CA LYS A 143 16.36 -3.59 22.54
C LYS A 143 16.83 -2.65 21.44
N SER A 144 17.59 -3.18 20.47
CA SER A 144 18.01 -2.43 19.27
C SER A 144 16.80 -1.79 18.57
N ILE A 145 16.98 -0.62 17.95
CA ILE A 145 15.95 0.11 17.18
C ILE A 145 15.25 -0.82 16.16
N LEU A 146 16.01 -1.79 15.63
CA LEU A 146 15.58 -2.73 14.59
C LEU A 146 15.01 -4.05 15.12
N SER A 147 15.13 -4.33 16.42
CA SER A 147 14.78 -5.62 17.06
C SER A 147 13.31 -6.07 16.97
N GLU A 148 12.45 -5.21 16.42
CA GLU A 148 11.01 -5.43 16.30
C GLU A 148 10.58 -5.70 14.86
N VAL A 149 11.50 -5.69 13.89
CA VAL A 149 11.17 -6.13 12.52
C VAL A 149 11.24 -7.66 12.50
N PRO A 150 10.13 -8.36 12.21
CA PRO A 150 10.14 -9.80 12.13
C PRO A 150 11.15 -10.31 11.11
N GLU A 151 11.91 -11.34 11.49
CA GLU A 151 12.86 -11.98 10.58
C GLU A 151 12.18 -12.69 9.40
N THR A 152 10.89 -12.96 9.51
CA THR A 152 10.09 -13.67 8.51
C THR A 152 9.57 -12.78 7.38
N PHE A 153 9.76 -11.46 7.45
CA PHE A 153 9.33 -10.58 6.36
C PHE A 153 10.16 -10.80 5.08
N PRO A 154 9.52 -10.74 3.89
CA PRO A 154 10.23 -10.67 2.62
C PRO A 154 11.25 -9.54 2.60
N SER A 155 12.36 -9.72 1.89
CA SER A 155 13.53 -8.84 1.99
C SER A 155 13.23 -7.37 1.67
N LEU A 156 12.38 -7.07 0.67
CA LEU A 156 12.04 -5.69 0.32
C LEU A 156 11.17 -5.05 1.41
N LEU A 157 10.15 -5.76 1.92
CA LEU A 157 9.34 -5.30 3.04
C LEU A 157 10.19 -5.12 4.30
N LYS A 158 11.12 -6.04 4.58
CA LYS A 158 12.05 -5.95 5.72
C LYS A 158 12.93 -4.71 5.62
N ALA A 159 13.51 -4.46 4.45
CA ALA A 159 14.31 -3.25 4.17
C ALA A 159 13.49 -1.97 4.39
N GLU A 160 12.25 -1.91 3.89
CA GLU A 160 11.35 -0.77 4.08
C GLU A 160 11.09 -0.50 5.58
N LYS A 161 10.85 -1.57 6.37
CA LYS A 161 10.62 -1.44 7.82
C LYS A 161 11.87 -1.01 8.58
N PHE A 162 13.05 -1.52 8.22
CA PHE A 162 14.31 -1.08 8.80
C PHE A 162 14.55 0.40 8.55
N GLN A 163 14.37 0.86 7.30
CA GLN A 163 14.54 2.25 6.92
C GLN A 163 13.52 3.16 7.60
N LYS A 164 12.24 2.76 7.68
CA LYS A 164 11.21 3.54 8.42
C LYS A 164 11.58 3.69 9.90
N LYS A 165 12.10 2.64 10.54
CA LYS A 165 12.54 2.69 11.93
C LYS A 165 13.78 3.56 12.13
N ALA A 166 14.75 3.46 11.24
CA ALA A 166 15.93 4.32 11.25
C ALA A 166 15.53 5.80 11.09
N ALA A 167 14.60 6.08 10.16
CA ALA A 167 14.07 7.42 9.95
C ALA A 167 13.35 8.00 11.18
N ASN A 168 12.53 7.19 11.86
CA ASN A 168 11.87 7.61 13.10
C ASN A 168 12.87 7.90 14.24
N ALA A 169 14.07 7.31 14.20
CA ALA A 169 15.16 7.61 15.12
C ALA A 169 16.01 8.81 14.69
N GLY A 170 15.65 9.49 13.60
CA GLY A 170 16.36 10.65 13.06
C GLY A 170 17.46 10.31 12.05
N PHE A 171 17.56 9.05 11.62
CA PHE A 171 18.53 8.62 10.60
C PHE A 171 17.81 8.47 9.24
N ASP A 172 17.64 9.59 8.55
CA ASP A 172 17.07 9.66 7.21
C ASP A 172 17.62 10.88 6.45
N TRP A 173 17.58 10.84 5.12
CA TRP A 173 17.87 12.02 4.30
C TRP A 173 16.74 13.05 4.43
N GLU A 174 17.06 14.35 4.41
CA GLU A 174 16.04 15.41 4.55
C GLU A 174 15.16 15.53 3.29
N ASP A 175 15.74 15.32 2.11
CA ASP A 175 15.07 15.43 0.81
C ASP A 175 15.24 14.18 -0.06
N ILE A 176 14.49 14.13 -1.16
CA ILE A 176 14.57 13.05 -2.16
C ILE A 176 15.90 13.10 -2.91
N LYS A 177 16.47 14.29 -3.07
CA LYS A 177 17.69 14.52 -3.86
C LYS A 177 18.88 13.75 -3.28
N GLY A 178 19.05 13.74 -1.96
CA GLY A 178 20.11 12.95 -1.32
C GLY A 178 19.99 11.44 -1.59
N VAL A 179 18.75 10.92 -1.71
CA VAL A 179 18.51 9.52 -2.05
C VAL A 179 18.74 9.24 -3.52
N GLU A 180 18.41 10.18 -4.42
CA GLU A 180 18.71 10.08 -5.86
C GLU A 180 20.21 10.10 -6.14
N GLU A 181 20.97 10.95 -5.45
CA GLU A 181 22.44 10.98 -5.54
C GLU A 181 23.02 9.63 -5.11
N LYS A 182 22.56 9.09 -3.97
CA LYS A 182 22.99 7.77 -3.49
C LYS A 182 22.58 6.66 -4.46
N LEU A 183 21.39 6.70 -5.05
CA LEU A 183 20.98 5.71 -6.05
C LEU A 183 21.92 5.68 -7.26
N ASN A 184 22.37 6.85 -7.73
CA ASN A 184 23.32 6.92 -8.83
C ASN A 184 24.70 6.39 -8.45
N GLU A 185 25.15 6.66 -7.22
CA GLU A 185 26.39 6.12 -6.64
C GLU A 185 26.36 4.59 -6.61
N GLU A 186 25.36 3.98 -5.96
CA GLU A 186 25.19 2.52 -5.86
C GLU A 186 25.07 1.85 -7.23
N LEU A 187 24.40 2.52 -8.18
CA LEU A 187 24.32 2.03 -9.56
C LEU A 187 25.69 2.05 -10.25
N GLN A 188 26.51 3.09 -10.03
CA GLN A 188 27.87 3.10 -10.58
C GLN A 188 28.75 2.04 -9.93
N GLU A 189 28.70 1.87 -8.61
CA GLU A 189 29.47 0.86 -7.87
C GLU A 189 29.14 -0.55 -8.38
N PHE A 190 27.85 -0.90 -8.50
CA PHE A 190 27.42 -2.15 -9.11
C PHE A 190 27.91 -2.32 -10.55
N LEU A 191 27.81 -1.27 -11.37
CA LEU A 191 28.27 -1.30 -12.76
C LEU A 191 29.79 -1.45 -12.88
N GLU A 192 30.56 -0.87 -11.97
CA GLU A 192 32.02 -0.98 -11.92
C GLU A 192 32.44 -2.40 -11.55
N GLU A 193 31.79 -3.03 -10.57
CA GLU A 193 32.09 -4.41 -10.20
C GLU A 193 31.83 -5.39 -11.36
N ILE A 194 30.82 -5.16 -12.22
CA ILE A 194 30.58 -6.03 -13.39
C ILE A 194 31.41 -5.64 -14.62
N ARG A 195 31.90 -4.40 -14.71
CA ARG A 195 32.72 -3.91 -15.84
C ARG A 195 34.17 -4.35 -15.68
N GLY A 196 34.59 -5.30 -16.50
CA GLY A 196 35.97 -5.81 -16.51
C GLY A 196 36.09 -7.26 -16.07
N ILE A 197 34.97 -7.90 -15.74
CA ILE A 197 34.91 -9.32 -15.43
C ILE A 197 34.71 -10.13 -16.71
N SER A 198 35.63 -11.05 -16.99
CA SER A 198 35.50 -12.06 -18.07
C SER A 198 34.68 -13.28 -17.63
N ASP A 199 34.64 -13.55 -16.31
CA ASP A 199 33.88 -14.64 -15.68
C ASP A 199 33.20 -14.13 -14.38
N PRO A 200 31.87 -13.93 -14.37
CA PRO A 200 31.11 -13.43 -13.23
C PRO A 200 31.35 -14.18 -11.90
N SER A 201 31.76 -15.45 -11.97
CA SER A 201 32.04 -16.26 -10.77
C SER A 201 33.26 -15.80 -9.98
N SER A 202 34.16 -15.03 -10.59
CA SER A 202 35.41 -14.56 -9.96
C SER A 202 35.20 -13.45 -8.91
N ASN A 203 34.05 -12.76 -8.94
CA ASN A 203 33.75 -11.63 -8.05
C ASN A 203 32.30 -11.63 -7.54
N GLN A 204 31.66 -12.80 -7.52
CA GLN A 204 30.23 -12.94 -7.27
C GLN A 204 29.78 -12.35 -5.93
N ILE A 205 30.59 -12.47 -4.87
CA ILE A 205 30.28 -11.92 -3.54
C ILE A 205 30.13 -10.40 -3.61
N ARG A 206 31.07 -9.69 -4.25
CA ARG A 206 31.02 -8.23 -4.35
C ARG A 206 29.86 -7.77 -5.23
N ILE A 207 29.61 -8.48 -6.34
CA ILE A 207 28.43 -8.21 -7.19
C ILE A 207 27.13 -8.36 -6.40
N GLU A 208 27.01 -9.38 -5.55
CA GLU A 208 25.83 -9.60 -4.70
C GLU A 208 25.69 -8.52 -3.62
N GLU A 209 26.80 -8.06 -3.02
CA GLU A 209 26.83 -6.95 -2.06
C GLU A 209 26.32 -5.65 -2.71
N GLU A 210 26.94 -5.21 -3.81
CA GLU A 210 26.56 -3.97 -4.50
C GLU A 210 25.13 -4.03 -5.06
N LEU A 211 24.69 -5.21 -5.55
CA LEU A 211 23.29 -5.40 -5.96
C LEU A 211 22.34 -5.24 -4.76
N GLY A 212 22.74 -5.77 -3.60
CA GLY A 212 22.00 -5.63 -2.36
C GLY A 212 21.81 -4.16 -1.96
N ASP A 213 22.89 -3.38 -1.99
CA ASP A 213 22.86 -1.96 -1.63
C ASP A 213 22.09 -1.10 -2.65
N LEU A 214 22.18 -1.43 -3.94
CA LEU A 214 21.34 -0.83 -4.97
C LEU A 214 19.85 -1.11 -4.73
N LEU A 215 19.47 -2.37 -4.47
CA LEU A 215 18.08 -2.73 -4.14
C LEU A 215 17.61 -2.04 -2.86
N PHE A 216 18.46 -1.96 -1.84
CA PHE A 216 18.15 -1.28 -0.58
C PHE A 216 17.88 0.22 -0.80
N THR A 217 18.68 0.86 -1.66
CA THR A 217 18.52 2.28 -1.99
C THR A 217 17.26 2.54 -2.84
N ILE A 218 16.91 1.63 -3.75
CA ILE A 218 15.62 1.67 -4.47
C ILE A 218 14.44 1.59 -3.49
N VAL A 219 14.51 0.72 -2.48
CA VAL A 219 13.48 0.64 -1.42
C VAL A 219 13.39 1.96 -0.63
N ASN A 220 14.52 2.62 -0.38
CA ASN A 220 14.53 3.90 0.31
C ASN A 220 13.82 5.00 -0.48
N LEU A 221 14.13 5.09 -1.78
CA LEU A 221 13.48 6.02 -2.68
C LEU A 221 11.97 5.75 -2.76
N ALA A 222 11.57 4.48 -2.90
CA ALA A 222 10.16 4.09 -2.91
C ALA A 222 9.45 4.54 -1.62
N ARG A 223 10.05 4.29 -0.45
CA ARG A 223 9.54 4.72 0.86
C ARG A 223 9.39 6.25 0.95
N LYS A 224 10.37 7.03 0.49
CA LYS A 224 10.30 8.51 0.45
C LYS A 224 9.17 9.02 -0.42
N LEU A 225 8.85 8.30 -1.50
CA LEU A 225 7.73 8.60 -2.39
C LEU A 225 6.38 8.07 -1.87
N GLY A 226 6.35 7.41 -0.71
CA GLY A 226 5.13 6.81 -0.16
C GLY A 226 4.68 5.55 -0.89
N VAL A 227 5.58 4.88 -1.62
CA VAL A 227 5.31 3.69 -2.43
C VAL A 227 5.92 2.45 -1.77
N SER A 228 5.12 1.38 -1.64
CA SER A 228 5.62 0.06 -1.23
C SER A 228 6.43 -0.59 -2.36
N ALA A 229 7.69 -0.91 -2.08
CA ALA A 229 8.57 -1.59 -3.05
C ALA A 229 8.06 -3.01 -3.36
N GLU A 230 7.67 -3.76 -2.32
CA GLU A 230 7.10 -5.11 -2.43
C GLU A 230 5.88 -5.11 -3.37
N SER A 231 4.88 -4.29 -3.07
CA SER A 231 3.64 -4.22 -3.85
C SER A 231 3.89 -3.73 -5.29
N SER A 232 4.92 -2.93 -5.51
CA SER A 232 5.28 -2.45 -6.86
C SER A 232 5.92 -3.55 -7.70
N LEU A 233 6.74 -4.41 -7.08
CA LEU A 233 7.30 -5.58 -7.74
C LEU A 233 6.23 -6.63 -8.01
N THR A 234 5.33 -6.92 -7.05
CA THR A 234 4.19 -7.83 -7.25
C THR A 234 3.37 -7.43 -8.47
N ARG A 235 2.95 -6.15 -8.56
CA ARG A 235 2.22 -5.63 -9.72
C ARG A 235 2.99 -5.76 -11.04
N THR A 236 4.32 -5.65 -10.99
CA THR A 236 5.18 -5.80 -12.18
C THR A 236 5.25 -7.26 -12.63
N ASN A 237 5.36 -8.19 -11.69
CA ASN A 237 5.32 -9.63 -11.96
C ASN A 237 3.98 -10.06 -12.56
N THR A 238 2.86 -9.59 -12.02
CA THR A 238 1.52 -9.84 -12.60
C THR A 238 1.42 -9.33 -14.04
N LYS A 239 1.88 -8.09 -14.31
CA LYS A 239 1.93 -7.54 -15.68
C LYS A 239 2.82 -8.38 -16.61
N PHE A 240 3.94 -8.90 -16.11
CA PHE A 240 4.83 -9.75 -16.90
C PHE A 240 4.14 -11.07 -17.24
N LYS A 241 3.54 -11.75 -16.24
CA LYS A 241 2.75 -12.98 -16.39
C LYS A 241 1.67 -12.83 -17.45
N HIS A 242 0.81 -11.83 -17.33
CA HIS A 242 -0.28 -11.58 -18.30
C HIS A 242 0.23 -11.32 -19.73
N ARG A 243 1.40 -10.69 -19.88
CA ARG A 243 1.99 -10.48 -21.22
C ARG A 243 2.47 -11.78 -21.83
N ILE A 244 3.11 -12.64 -21.04
CA ILE A 244 3.54 -13.96 -21.50
C ILE A 244 2.34 -14.81 -21.88
N GLU A 245 1.31 -14.88 -21.03
CA GLU A 245 0.07 -15.63 -21.30
C GLU A 245 -0.63 -15.15 -22.58
N TYR A 246 -0.68 -13.82 -22.79
CA TYR A 246 -1.18 -13.25 -24.05
C TYR A 246 -0.37 -13.73 -25.26
N MET A 247 0.97 -13.71 -25.15
CA MET A 247 1.84 -14.16 -26.23
C MET A 247 1.68 -15.66 -26.52
N GLU A 248 1.56 -16.48 -25.47
CA GLU A 248 1.31 -17.92 -25.58
C GLU A 248 -0.02 -18.21 -26.26
N ALA A 249 -1.10 -17.53 -25.87
CA ALA A 249 -2.40 -17.67 -26.51
C ALA A 249 -2.34 -17.33 -28.00
N ARG A 250 -1.64 -16.24 -28.37
CA ARG A 250 -1.46 -15.83 -29.79
C ARG A 250 -0.63 -16.82 -30.59
N LEU A 251 0.42 -17.39 -30.02
CA LEU A 251 1.21 -18.41 -30.69
C LEU A 251 0.42 -19.72 -30.83
N GLY A 252 -0.41 -20.05 -29.83
CA GLY A 252 -1.31 -21.19 -29.83
C GLY A 252 -2.38 -21.13 -30.94
N GLU A 253 -2.88 -19.94 -31.30
CA GLU A 253 -3.79 -19.75 -32.46
C GLU A 253 -3.19 -20.23 -33.78
N SER A 254 -1.86 -20.31 -33.87
CA SER A 254 -1.11 -20.74 -35.06
C SER A 254 -0.32 -22.05 -34.85
N ASP A 255 -0.61 -22.82 -33.79
CA ASP A 255 0.11 -24.06 -33.41
C ASP A 255 1.63 -23.88 -33.27
N ARG A 256 2.09 -22.69 -32.85
CA ARG A 256 3.51 -22.37 -32.67
C ARG A 256 3.92 -22.33 -31.20
N LYS A 257 5.20 -22.63 -30.96
CA LYS A 257 5.79 -22.60 -29.60
C LYS A 257 6.71 -21.40 -29.41
N PHE A 258 6.80 -20.94 -28.16
CA PHE A 258 7.69 -19.85 -27.75
C PHE A 258 9.16 -20.14 -28.10
N SER A 259 9.63 -21.35 -27.82
CA SER A 259 11.01 -21.79 -28.05
C SER A 259 11.43 -21.84 -29.52
N GLU A 260 10.45 -21.88 -30.43
CA GLU A 260 10.66 -22.00 -31.88
C GLU A 260 10.38 -20.66 -32.59
N THR A 261 10.07 -19.61 -31.83
CA THR A 261 9.72 -18.29 -32.36
C THR A 261 10.92 -17.35 -32.29
N PRO A 262 11.33 -16.72 -33.41
CA PRO A 262 12.40 -15.72 -33.43
C PRO A 262 12.14 -14.55 -32.48
N LEU A 263 13.21 -14.02 -31.87
CA LEU A 263 13.11 -12.96 -30.87
C LEU A 263 12.43 -11.69 -31.40
N ASP A 264 12.64 -11.32 -32.66
CA ASP A 264 12.01 -10.16 -33.28
C ASP A 264 10.49 -10.30 -33.40
N GLU A 265 10.00 -11.53 -33.55
CA GLU A 265 8.58 -11.83 -33.57
C GLU A 265 8.00 -11.87 -32.14
N LEU A 266 8.73 -12.44 -31.17
CA LEU A 266 8.37 -12.35 -29.76
C LEU A 266 8.30 -10.90 -29.29
N GLU A 267 9.21 -10.04 -29.73
CA GLU A 267 9.19 -8.61 -29.41
C GLU A 267 7.96 -7.90 -30.02
N LYS A 268 7.54 -8.27 -31.23
CA LYS A 268 6.29 -7.78 -31.83
C LYS A 268 5.07 -8.21 -31.00
N LEU A 269 4.99 -9.48 -30.62
CA LEU A 269 3.89 -9.99 -29.78
C LEU A 269 3.89 -9.37 -28.39
N TRP A 270 5.07 -9.14 -27.80
CA TRP A 270 5.22 -8.42 -26.54
C TRP A 270 4.72 -6.98 -26.62
N ASN A 271 5.09 -6.26 -27.69
CA ASN A 271 4.59 -4.91 -27.93
C ASN A 271 3.07 -4.88 -28.16
N GLN A 272 2.52 -5.89 -28.84
CA GLN A 272 1.07 -6.06 -28.95
C GLN A 272 0.44 -6.33 -27.59
N ALA A 273 0.99 -7.21 -26.76
CA ALA A 273 0.52 -7.47 -25.40
C ALA A 273 0.52 -6.19 -24.56
N LYS A 274 1.61 -5.41 -24.63
CA LYS A 274 1.74 -4.11 -23.95
C LYS A 274 0.66 -3.12 -24.40
N ASN A 275 0.33 -3.10 -25.69
CA ASN A 275 -0.68 -2.20 -26.26
C ASN A 275 -2.12 -2.68 -26.04
N GLY A 276 -2.36 -3.99 -26.07
CA GLY A 276 -3.65 -4.62 -25.78
C GLY A 276 -4.01 -4.50 -24.31
N ILE A 277 -3.05 -4.75 -23.42
CA ILE A 277 -3.17 -4.48 -21.98
C ILE A 277 -3.37 -2.98 -21.75
N ARG A 278 -2.64 -2.08 -22.42
CA ARG A 278 -2.92 -0.61 -22.36
C ARG A 278 -4.32 -0.21 -22.85
N LYS A 279 -5.02 -1.05 -23.62
CA LYS A 279 -6.40 -0.81 -24.07
C LYS A 279 -7.45 -1.45 -23.15
N GLN A 280 -7.15 -2.59 -22.53
CA GLN A 280 -8.01 -3.23 -21.51
C GLN A 280 -7.86 -2.60 -20.13
N THR A 281 -6.65 -2.14 -19.81
CA THR A 281 -6.36 -1.19 -18.74
C THR A 281 -6.11 0.16 -19.39
N GLN A 282 -7.20 0.90 -19.67
CA GLN A 282 -7.08 2.35 -19.75
C GLN A 282 -6.42 2.76 -18.42
N ASN A 283 -5.18 3.24 -18.49
CA ASN A 283 -4.33 3.40 -17.31
C ASN A 283 -5.10 4.27 -16.29
N PRO A 284 -5.49 3.73 -15.11
CA PRO A 284 -6.30 4.49 -14.15
C PRO A 284 -5.60 5.80 -13.73
N LEU A 285 -4.27 5.84 -13.82
CA LEU A 285 -3.49 7.04 -13.61
C LEU A 285 -3.63 8.05 -14.75
N GLU A 286 -3.65 7.64 -16.02
CA GLU A 286 -3.83 8.55 -17.16
C GLU A 286 -5.25 9.13 -17.19
N GLU A 287 -6.26 8.33 -16.85
CA GLU A 287 -7.64 8.80 -16.70
C GLU A 287 -7.75 9.81 -15.54
N LYS A 288 -7.21 9.47 -14.36
CA LYS A 288 -7.17 10.40 -13.22
C LYS A 288 -6.36 11.66 -13.54
N GLN A 289 -5.23 11.56 -14.24
CA GLN A 289 -4.45 12.72 -14.71
C GLN A 289 -5.22 13.59 -15.71
N ALA A 290 -6.01 13.00 -16.61
CA ALA A 290 -6.84 13.72 -17.56
C ALA A 290 -7.95 14.49 -16.84
N ILE A 291 -8.64 13.85 -15.89
CA ILE A 291 -9.67 14.48 -15.05
C ILE A 291 -9.08 15.63 -14.23
N VAL A 292 -7.91 15.43 -13.62
CA VAL A 292 -7.22 16.48 -12.85
C VAL A 292 -6.78 17.63 -13.76
N SER A 293 -6.27 17.33 -14.96
CA SER A 293 -5.86 18.36 -15.92
C SER A 293 -7.05 19.20 -16.41
N GLU A 294 -8.22 18.57 -16.57
CA GLU A 294 -9.46 19.28 -16.86
C GLU A 294 -9.89 20.20 -15.71
N LEU A 295 -9.79 19.73 -14.46
CA LEU A 295 -10.06 20.55 -13.28
C LEU A 295 -9.12 21.76 -13.20
N ILE A 296 -7.81 21.56 -13.37
CA ILE A 296 -6.80 22.63 -13.40
C ILE A 296 -7.19 23.68 -14.45
N ARG A 297 -7.50 23.25 -15.68
CA ARG A 297 -7.90 24.16 -16.75
C ARG A 297 -9.17 24.92 -16.41
N GLY A 298 -10.18 24.26 -15.84
CA GLY A 298 -11.43 24.91 -15.47
C GLY A 298 -11.26 25.94 -14.36
N LEU A 299 -10.56 25.58 -13.29
CA LEU A 299 -10.29 26.48 -12.16
C LEU A 299 -9.43 27.70 -12.54
N SER A 300 -8.60 27.60 -13.60
CA SER A 300 -7.84 28.75 -14.12
C SER A 300 -8.72 29.90 -14.63
N SER A 301 -10.01 29.64 -14.88
CA SER A 301 -10.99 30.67 -15.26
C SER A 301 -11.51 31.46 -14.06
N PHE A 302 -11.36 30.93 -12.84
CA PHE A 302 -11.87 31.52 -11.60
C PHE A 302 -10.76 32.06 -10.68
N LEU A 303 -9.55 31.52 -10.80
CA LEU A 303 -8.40 31.86 -9.95
C LEU A 303 -7.23 32.40 -10.77
N ILE A 304 -6.71 33.55 -10.34
CA ILE A 304 -5.43 34.06 -10.82
C ILE A 304 -4.33 33.39 -9.98
N TRP A 305 -3.57 32.50 -10.61
CA TRP A 305 -2.54 31.72 -9.93
C TRP A 305 -1.22 31.65 -10.72
N LYS A 306 -0.17 31.11 -10.10
CA LYS A 306 1.12 30.87 -10.74
C LYS A 306 1.67 29.46 -10.49
N GLN A 307 2.12 28.85 -11.58
CA GLN A 307 3.03 27.70 -11.69
C GLN A 307 4.23 27.68 -10.72
N ASP A 308 4.25 26.80 -9.71
CA ASP A 308 5.44 25.97 -9.37
C ASP A 308 6.47 25.64 -10.48
N PRO A 309 7.67 26.23 -10.65
CA PRO A 309 8.56 25.83 -11.75
C PRO A 309 9.14 24.41 -11.64
N GLU A 310 8.91 23.69 -10.54
CA GLU A 310 9.48 22.35 -10.30
C GLU A 310 8.44 21.22 -10.36
N THR A 311 8.77 20.22 -11.20
CA THR A 311 8.13 18.90 -11.44
C THR A 311 6.82 18.84 -12.26
N ASP A 312 6.66 17.71 -12.96
CA ASP A 312 5.53 17.41 -13.86
C ASP A 312 4.25 17.03 -13.08
N TRP A 313 4.43 16.34 -11.95
CA TRP A 313 3.44 16.04 -10.89
C TRP A 313 4.15 15.83 -9.53
N PRO A 314 3.53 16.16 -8.38
CA PRO A 314 2.25 16.86 -8.23
C PRO A 314 2.35 18.32 -8.69
N LYS A 315 1.33 18.81 -9.40
CA LYS A 315 1.33 20.18 -9.92
C LYS A 315 0.94 21.14 -8.81
N THR A 316 1.83 22.06 -8.48
CA THR A 316 1.59 23.06 -7.43
C THR A 316 1.38 24.44 -8.05
N TYR A 317 0.28 25.10 -7.68
CA TYR A 317 -0.05 26.46 -8.08
C TYR A 317 -0.21 27.32 -6.84
N ARG A 318 0.18 28.60 -6.90
CA ARG A 318 -0.05 29.55 -5.81
C ARG A 318 -1.04 30.63 -6.24
N PHE A 319 -1.98 30.99 -5.38
CA PHE A 319 -2.93 32.07 -5.60
C PHE A 319 -3.10 32.92 -4.33
N SER A 320 -3.60 34.14 -4.51
CA SER A 320 -3.85 35.07 -3.39
C SER A 320 -5.33 35.28 -3.19
N HIS A 321 -5.77 35.29 -1.93
CA HIS A 321 -7.13 35.65 -1.53
C HIS A 321 -7.08 36.48 -0.25
N GLN A 322 -7.74 37.65 -0.22
CA GLN A 322 -7.81 38.55 0.95
C GLN A 322 -6.45 38.81 1.63
N SER A 323 -5.41 39.10 0.83
CA SER A 323 -4.04 39.39 1.27
C SER A 323 -3.24 38.21 1.88
N ALA A 324 -3.80 37.00 1.86
CA ALA A 324 -3.08 35.76 2.18
C ALA A 324 -2.77 34.96 0.91
N GLU A 325 -1.66 34.22 0.93
CA GLU A 325 -1.25 33.31 -0.14
C GLU A 325 -1.62 31.86 0.20
N TYR A 326 -2.08 31.14 -0.81
CA TYR A 326 -2.50 29.75 -0.73
C TYR A 326 -1.88 28.93 -1.86
N SER A 327 -1.59 27.66 -1.58
CA SER A 327 -1.07 26.68 -2.52
C SER A 327 -2.15 25.66 -2.88
N LEU A 328 -2.38 25.46 -4.18
CA LEU A 328 -3.16 24.37 -4.74
C LEU A 328 -2.21 23.26 -5.21
N ILE A 329 -2.34 22.07 -4.65
CA ILE A 329 -1.53 20.90 -5.01
C ILE A 329 -2.44 19.88 -5.67
N PHE A 330 -2.12 19.52 -6.91
CA PHE A 330 -2.85 18.52 -7.69
C PHE A 330 -2.00 17.26 -7.84
N SER A 331 -2.57 16.12 -7.48
CA SER A 331 -1.92 14.82 -7.63
C SER A 331 -2.30 14.16 -8.95
N ALA A 332 -1.35 13.43 -9.54
CA ALA A 332 -1.62 12.54 -10.67
C ALA A 332 -2.70 11.48 -10.35
N PHE A 333 -2.87 11.16 -9.06
CA PHE A 333 -3.81 10.14 -8.58
C PHE A 333 -5.23 10.67 -8.35
N GLY A 334 -5.59 11.85 -8.87
CA GLY A 334 -6.96 12.33 -8.80
C GLY A 334 -7.29 13.13 -7.54
N SER A 335 -6.34 13.88 -6.98
CA SER A 335 -6.59 14.71 -5.79
C SER A 335 -6.23 16.17 -6.00
N MET A 336 -6.92 17.06 -5.28
CA MET A 336 -6.61 18.49 -5.17
C MET A 336 -6.59 18.87 -3.70
N THR A 337 -5.58 19.62 -3.29
CA THR A 337 -5.39 20.08 -1.90
C THR A 337 -5.12 21.57 -1.87
N VAL A 338 -5.74 22.30 -0.94
CA VAL A 338 -5.50 23.72 -0.69
C VAL A 338 -4.78 23.88 0.64
N LEU A 339 -3.65 24.59 0.64
CA LEU A 339 -2.83 24.86 1.83
C LEU A 339 -2.56 26.36 1.98
N PRO A 340 -2.37 26.89 3.20
CA PRO A 340 -1.83 28.23 3.38
C PRO A 340 -0.34 28.23 3.01
N SER A 341 0.12 29.21 2.22
CA SER A 341 1.53 29.31 1.81
C SER A 341 2.44 29.83 2.92
N THR A 342 1.88 30.55 3.89
CA THR A 342 2.57 30.98 5.12
C THR A 342 1.72 30.59 6.33
N ASP A 343 2.31 29.91 7.29
CA ASP A 343 1.65 29.48 8.51
C ASP A 343 2.30 30.15 9.73
N PRO A 344 1.65 31.16 10.34
CA PRO A 344 2.17 31.86 11.51
C PRO A 344 2.18 31.01 12.79
N TRP A 345 1.53 29.84 12.82
CA TRP A 345 1.15 29.13 14.05
C TRP A 345 1.75 27.73 14.19
N GLY A 346 2.58 27.27 13.25
CA GLY A 346 3.30 26.00 13.34
C GLY A 346 2.47 24.75 12.98
N ARG A 347 1.30 24.91 12.37
CA ARG A 347 0.46 23.90 11.70
C ARG A 347 0.94 23.58 10.27
N LYS A 348 2.26 23.54 10.01
CA LYS A 348 2.80 23.29 8.67
C LYS A 348 2.19 21.99 8.12
N ALA A 349 1.47 22.11 6.99
CA ALA A 349 0.88 21.03 6.17
C ALA A 349 -0.56 20.55 6.44
N GLN A 350 -1.40 21.26 7.22
CA GLN A 350 -2.84 20.92 7.29
C GLN A 350 -3.64 21.50 6.10
N PRO A 351 -4.37 20.67 5.33
CA PRO A 351 -5.17 21.12 4.18
C PRO A 351 -6.42 21.88 4.61
N ILE A 352 -6.60 23.08 4.07
CA ILE A 352 -7.81 23.91 4.23
C ILE A 352 -8.99 23.30 3.49
N PHE A 353 -8.72 22.72 2.32
CA PHE A 353 -9.72 22.09 1.49
C PHE A 353 -9.06 20.95 0.70
N TYR A 354 -9.81 19.86 0.51
CA TYR A 354 -9.33 18.67 -0.14
C TYR A 354 -10.45 18.03 -0.97
N LEU A 355 -10.12 17.64 -2.19
CA LEU A 355 -10.99 16.91 -3.09
C LEU A 355 -10.27 15.70 -3.66
N ASN A 356 -11.03 14.62 -3.87
CA ASN A 356 -10.65 13.47 -4.66
C ASN A 356 -11.64 13.21 -5.78
N VAL A 357 -11.17 12.65 -6.90
CA VAL A 357 -12.05 12.04 -7.90
C VAL A 357 -12.84 10.93 -7.22
N SER A 358 -14.17 11.04 -7.23
CA SER A 358 -15.03 10.10 -6.56
C SER A 358 -14.99 8.73 -7.23
N GLU A 359 -14.74 7.70 -6.44
CA GLU A 359 -14.85 6.30 -6.87
C GLU A 359 -16.31 5.80 -6.79
N LYS A 360 -17.18 6.54 -6.07
CA LYS A 360 -18.60 6.21 -5.89
C LYS A 360 -19.48 6.73 -7.01
N ILE A 361 -19.20 7.95 -7.49
CA ILE A 361 -20.00 8.62 -8.53
C ILE A 361 -19.05 9.09 -9.65
N PRO A 362 -19.00 8.35 -10.78
CA PRO A 362 -18.12 8.70 -11.89
C PRO A 362 -18.31 10.13 -12.38
N GLY A 363 -17.21 10.84 -12.61
CA GLY A 363 -17.22 12.24 -13.09
C GLY A 363 -17.54 13.29 -12.04
N THR A 364 -17.47 12.96 -10.75
CA THR A 364 -17.61 13.93 -9.65
C THR A 364 -16.39 13.94 -8.75
N TRP A 365 -16.21 15.03 -8.01
CA TRP A 365 -15.21 15.18 -6.96
C TRP A 365 -15.86 15.07 -5.60
N GLU A 366 -15.22 14.43 -4.64
CA GLU A 366 -15.71 14.23 -3.27
C GLU A 366 -14.76 14.90 -2.28
N ASP A 367 -15.30 15.68 -1.33
CA ASP A 367 -14.52 16.21 -0.22
C ASP A 367 -14.47 15.24 0.98
N LEU A 368 -13.66 15.56 1.98
CA LEU A 368 -13.52 14.74 3.19
C LEU A 368 -14.80 14.63 4.04
N SER A 369 -15.79 15.51 3.80
CA SER A 369 -17.09 15.48 4.47
C SER A 369 -18.13 14.67 3.70
N GLY A 370 -17.77 14.11 2.53
CA GLY A 370 -18.64 13.32 1.68
C GLY A 370 -19.56 14.15 0.78
N ASN A 371 -19.30 15.45 0.58
CA ASN A 371 -20.02 16.25 -0.40
C ASN A 371 -19.45 16.02 -1.80
N PHE A 372 -20.34 15.97 -2.80
CA PHE A 372 -19.97 15.77 -4.20
C PHE A 372 -20.06 17.06 -5.00
N TYR A 373 -19.06 17.31 -5.83
CA TYR A 373 -18.95 18.47 -6.69
C TYR A 373 -18.84 18.02 -8.13
N LYS A 374 -19.68 18.58 -8.99
CA LYS A 374 -19.73 18.22 -10.41
C LYS A 374 -19.17 19.31 -11.31
N THR A 375 -19.31 20.57 -10.92
CA THR A 375 -18.86 21.71 -11.73
C THR A 375 -17.69 22.41 -11.08
N GLN A 376 -16.85 23.06 -11.90
CA GLN A 376 -15.69 23.81 -11.40
C GLN A 376 -16.10 25.07 -10.64
N GLU A 377 -17.29 25.61 -10.91
CA GLU A 377 -17.88 26.73 -10.16
C GLU A 377 -18.22 26.30 -8.72
N ASP A 378 -18.85 25.12 -8.55
CA ASP A 378 -19.14 24.58 -7.21
C ASP A 378 -17.84 24.32 -6.42
N ILE A 379 -16.83 23.77 -7.09
CA ILE A 379 -15.51 23.53 -6.48
C ILE A 379 -14.85 24.85 -6.06
N TYR A 380 -14.93 25.87 -6.90
CA TYR A 380 -14.38 27.18 -6.61
C TYR A 380 -15.04 27.84 -5.40
N GLU A 381 -16.38 27.84 -5.35
CA GLU A 381 -17.12 28.39 -4.19
C GLU A 381 -16.82 27.62 -2.90
N ALA A 382 -16.67 26.30 -3.00
CA ALA A 382 -16.27 25.46 -1.86
C ALA A 382 -14.87 25.81 -1.34
N ILE A 383 -13.89 26.03 -2.23
CA ILE A 383 -12.55 26.51 -1.85
C ILE A 383 -12.65 27.83 -1.09
N LEU A 384 -13.42 28.80 -1.60
CA LEU A 384 -13.59 30.09 -0.94
C LEU A 384 -14.35 29.99 0.39
N GLY A 385 -15.29 29.06 0.51
CA GLY A 385 -15.99 28.74 1.75
C GLY A 385 -15.02 28.23 2.81
N SER A 386 -14.23 27.21 2.46
CA SER A 386 -13.25 26.63 3.39
C SER A 386 -12.15 27.60 3.80
N ILE A 387 -11.72 28.50 2.91
CA ILE A 387 -10.78 29.59 3.27
C ILE A 387 -11.41 30.56 4.28
N ARG A 388 -12.69 30.92 4.09
CA ARG A 388 -13.42 31.77 5.04
C ARG A 388 -13.53 31.10 6.40
N ASP A 389 -13.91 29.83 6.44
CA ASP A 389 -14.02 29.07 7.69
C ASP A 389 -12.68 28.91 8.40
N TYR A 390 -11.62 28.61 7.64
CA TYR A 390 -10.25 28.54 8.15
C TYR A 390 -9.82 29.87 8.79
N ASN A 391 -10.08 31.01 8.13
CA ASN A 391 -9.74 32.33 8.66
C ASN A 391 -10.62 32.76 9.86
N LEU A 392 -11.82 32.19 10.03
CA LEU A 392 -12.69 32.45 11.20
C LEU A 392 -12.30 31.65 12.44
N HIS A 393 -11.66 30.49 12.26
CA HIS A 393 -11.23 29.57 13.34
C HIS A 393 -9.71 29.59 13.58
N SER A 394 -9.00 30.50 12.90
CA SER A 394 -7.58 30.84 13.11
C SER A 394 -7.48 32.09 13.97
#